data_AF-A0A1E9VWK4-F1
#
_entry.id   AF-A0A1E9VWK4-F1
#
_cell.length_a   1.000
_cell.length_b   1.000
_cell.length_c   1.000
_cell.angle_alpha   90.00
_cell.angle_beta   90.00
_cell.angle_gamma   90.00
#
_symmetry.space_group_name_H-M   'P 1'
#
loop_
_entity.id
_entity.type
_entity.pdbx_description
1 polymer ?
#
loop_
_entity_poly.entity_id
_entity_poly.type
_entity_poly.pdbx_seq_one_letter_code
_entity_poly.pdbx_strand_id
1 'polypeptide(L)'
;MWVHNAECCGVDVKTSPLPVAGAKRSDKVNEIYKSNPKHTLGQTGNRPNAGIEPKNSFELFENSFQSGNKRYSIDSDGNIHQFANSNDGTWHWAGRTGKDQPESQRLNSSNIPNNVFGKLGTTYNKVKRK
;
A
#
# COMPACT_ATOMS: atom_id res chain seq x y z
N MET A 1 -7.66 13.43 -37.31
CA MET A 1 -8.11 14.83 -37.22
C MET A 1 -7.31 15.46 -36.10
N TRP A 2 -6.42 16.37 -36.46
CA TRP A 2 -5.50 17.04 -35.56
C TRP A 2 -6.21 18.26 -34.95
N VAL A 3 -6.06 18.44 -33.64
CA VAL A 3 -6.20 19.77 -33.01
C VAL A 3 -4.93 20.01 -32.21
N HIS A 4 -4.14 20.98 -32.68
CA HIS A 4 -3.04 21.58 -31.95
C HIS A 4 -3.61 22.77 -31.18
N ASN A 5 -3.33 22.85 -29.88
CA ASN A 5 -3.31 24.14 -29.18
C ASN A 5 -1.99 24.20 -28.42
N ALA A 6 -1.10 25.05 -28.89
CA ALA A 6 0.23 25.24 -28.33
C ALA A 6 0.17 26.39 -27.32
N GLU A 7 0.25 26.04 -26.03
CA GLU A 7 0.77 26.93 -25.00
C GLU A 7 1.82 26.17 -24.21
N CYS A 8 2.91 26.89 -23.92
CA CYS A 8 4.25 26.38 -23.76
C CYS A 8 4.52 25.65 -22.43
N CYS A 9 5.59 24.83 -22.48
CA CYS A 9 6.22 24.11 -21.37
C CYS A 9 5.49 22.84 -20.93
N GLY A 10 5.45 21.86 -21.85
CA GLY A 10 5.32 20.46 -21.50
C GLY A 10 6.47 20.02 -20.59
N VAL A 11 6.27 20.15 -19.28
CA VAL A 11 6.87 19.20 -18.36
C VAL A 11 6.09 17.92 -18.59
N ASP A 12 6.69 16.98 -19.30
CA ASP A 12 6.39 15.57 -19.11
C ASP A 12 6.58 15.29 -17.62
N VAL A 13 5.53 15.54 -16.82
CA VAL A 13 5.45 15.04 -15.46
C VAL A 13 5.30 13.54 -15.67
N LYS A 14 6.44 12.85 -15.81
CA LYS A 14 6.53 11.43 -15.53
C LYS A 14 6.15 11.29 -14.07
N THR A 15 4.85 11.29 -13.79
CA THR A 15 4.31 10.90 -12.50
C THR A 15 4.94 9.54 -12.27
N SER A 16 5.82 9.45 -11.27
CA SER A 16 6.55 8.22 -11.04
C SER A 16 5.53 7.08 -10.95
N PRO A 17 5.77 5.93 -11.59
CA PRO A 17 4.86 4.78 -11.48
C PRO A 17 4.69 4.31 -10.02
N LEU A 18 5.61 4.74 -9.15
CA LEU A 18 5.56 4.57 -7.71
C LEU A 18 4.52 5.51 -7.08
N PRO A 19 3.60 4.99 -6.24
CA PRO A 19 2.71 5.80 -5.41
C PRO A 19 3.45 6.86 -4.58
N VAL A 20 4.66 6.53 -4.14
CA VAL A 20 5.56 7.44 -3.43
C VAL A 20 6.93 7.43 -4.12
N ALA A 21 7.23 8.53 -4.82
CA ALA A 21 8.42 8.66 -5.68
C ALA A 21 9.77 8.59 -4.92
N GLY A 22 9.78 8.93 -3.62
CA GLY A 22 10.99 8.90 -2.78
C GLY A 22 10.62 8.69 -1.31
N ALA A 23 11.59 8.29 -0.49
CA ALA A 23 11.33 8.03 0.92
C ALA A 23 10.73 9.27 1.60
N LYS A 24 9.60 9.10 2.29
CA LYS A 24 8.84 10.19 2.93
C LYS A 24 8.60 9.85 4.40
N ARG A 25 8.90 10.79 5.29
CA ARG A 25 8.58 10.67 6.72
C ARG A 25 7.10 11.00 6.92
N SER A 26 6.38 10.18 7.68
CA SER A 26 5.01 10.48 8.12
C SER A 26 5.02 11.36 9.37
N ASP A 27 4.14 12.35 9.40
CA ASP A 27 3.96 13.24 10.55
C ASP A 27 3.16 12.58 11.67
N LYS A 28 2.26 11.64 11.33
CA LYS A 28 1.41 10.93 12.29
C LYS A 28 2.13 9.81 13.03
N VAL A 29 2.94 9.03 12.31
CA VAL A 29 3.62 7.85 12.89
C VAL A 29 5.11 8.06 13.13
N ASN A 30 5.68 9.18 12.66
CA ASN A 30 7.10 9.54 12.77
C ASN A 30 8.07 8.47 12.21
N GLU A 31 7.67 7.78 11.16
CA GLU A 31 8.44 6.74 10.49
C GLU A 31 8.57 7.03 8.99
N ILE A 32 9.58 6.46 8.35
CA ILE A 32 9.86 6.67 6.93
C ILE A 32 9.15 5.59 6.12
N TYR A 33 8.39 6.01 5.11
CA TYR A 33 7.74 5.16 4.13
C TYR A 33 8.39 5.31 2.75
N LYS A 34 8.52 4.20 2.02
CA LYS A 34 8.99 4.19 0.63
C LYS A 34 8.26 3.10 -0.15
N SER A 35 7.74 3.43 -1.32
CA SER A 35 7.16 2.44 -2.23
C SER A 35 8.20 1.39 -2.62
N ASN A 36 7.76 0.14 -2.70
CA ASN A 36 8.65 -0.98 -3.05
C ASN A 36 8.41 -1.37 -4.51
N PRO A 37 9.46 -1.40 -5.38
CA PRO A 37 9.33 -1.83 -6.77
C PRO A 37 8.66 -3.20 -6.94
N LYS A 38 8.74 -4.09 -5.94
CA LYS A 38 8.05 -5.39 -5.91
C LYS A 38 6.52 -5.28 -6.03
N HIS A 39 5.95 -4.22 -5.47
CA HIS A 39 4.51 -4.00 -5.41
C HIS A 39 4.07 -2.91 -6.42
N THR A 40 4.94 -2.50 -7.34
CA THR A 40 4.65 -1.43 -8.29
C THR A 40 4.54 -1.98 -9.70
N LEU A 41 3.38 -1.79 -10.34
CA LEU A 41 3.14 -2.29 -11.70
C LEU A 41 4.15 -1.69 -12.69
N GLY A 42 4.76 -2.54 -13.52
CA GLY A 42 5.71 -2.13 -14.56
C GLY A 42 7.14 -1.86 -14.09
N GLN A 43 7.46 -2.05 -12.81
CA GLN A 43 8.84 -1.95 -12.31
C GLN A 43 9.61 -3.27 -12.45
N THR A 44 10.92 -3.20 -12.59
CA THR A 44 11.84 -4.36 -12.75
C THR A 44 11.73 -5.39 -11.62
N GLY A 45 11.24 -5.00 -10.44
CA GLY A 45 11.04 -5.88 -9.29
C GLY A 45 9.64 -6.48 -9.15
N ASN A 46 8.67 -6.06 -9.98
CA ASN A 46 7.27 -6.45 -9.84
C ASN A 46 7.11 -7.97 -9.96
N ARG A 47 6.45 -8.58 -8.98
CA ARG A 47 6.18 -10.02 -8.99
C ARG A 47 4.71 -10.26 -9.32
N PRO A 48 4.37 -11.19 -10.22
CA PRO A 48 2.99 -11.45 -10.61
C PRO A 48 2.12 -11.99 -9.46
N ASN A 49 2.73 -12.53 -8.40
CA ASN A 49 2.06 -12.97 -7.18
C ASN A 49 2.17 -11.96 -6.02
N ALA A 50 2.67 -10.75 -6.26
CA ALA A 50 2.63 -9.68 -5.29
C ALA A 50 1.37 -8.84 -5.52
N GLY A 51 0.73 -8.40 -4.44
CA GLY A 51 -0.29 -7.36 -4.54
C GLY A 51 0.28 -6.09 -5.17
N ILE A 52 -0.59 -5.31 -5.79
CA ILE A 52 -0.25 -3.99 -6.35
C ILE A 52 -0.48 -2.93 -5.27
N GLU A 53 0.55 -2.12 -5.03
CA GLU A 53 0.52 -1.03 -4.06
C GLU A 53 -0.54 0.01 -4.46
N PRO A 54 -1.46 0.37 -3.56
CA PRO A 54 -2.48 1.37 -3.84
C PRO A 54 -1.87 2.77 -3.90
N LYS A 55 -2.48 3.68 -4.69
CA LYS A 55 -1.99 5.07 -4.85
C LYS A 55 -1.98 5.86 -3.54
N ASN A 56 -2.89 5.56 -2.62
CA ASN A 56 -2.98 6.18 -1.29
C ASN A 56 -2.20 5.39 -0.20
N SER A 57 -1.23 4.56 -0.58
CA SER A 57 -0.45 3.73 0.36
C SER A 57 0.21 4.54 1.48
N PHE A 58 0.68 5.76 1.18
CA PHE A 58 1.24 6.65 2.20
C PHE A 58 0.21 7.08 3.23
N GLU A 59 -0.97 7.54 2.81
CA GLU A 59 -2.05 7.93 3.73
C GLU A 59 -2.50 6.75 4.60
N LEU A 60 -2.61 5.56 4.00
CA LEU A 60 -2.89 4.32 4.73
C LEU A 60 -1.78 4.00 5.75
N PHE A 61 -0.53 4.29 5.42
CA PHE A 61 0.60 4.14 6.34
C PHE A 61 0.53 5.16 7.49
N GLU A 62 0.20 6.42 7.22
CA GLU A 62 0.08 7.45 8.26
C GLU A 62 -1.04 7.15 9.27
N ASN A 63 -2.10 6.46 8.82
CA ASN A 63 -3.19 6.02 9.69
C ASN A 63 -2.98 4.59 10.23
N SER A 64 -1.79 4.02 10.07
CA SER A 64 -1.47 2.67 10.54
C SER A 64 -1.00 2.66 11.99
N PHE A 65 -1.13 1.50 12.64
CA PHE A 65 -0.52 1.22 13.94
C PHE A 65 0.34 -0.03 13.86
N GLN A 66 1.34 -0.13 14.74
CA GLN A 66 2.23 -1.27 14.80
C GLN A 66 1.64 -2.41 15.64
N SER A 67 1.74 -3.64 15.15
CA SER A 67 1.46 -4.87 15.88
C SER A 67 2.57 -5.88 15.58
N GLY A 68 3.44 -6.13 16.56
CA GLY A 68 4.66 -6.92 16.36
C GLY A 68 5.64 -6.20 15.42
N ASN A 69 6.13 -6.91 14.40
CA ASN A 69 7.08 -6.39 13.41
C ASN A 69 6.42 -5.86 12.12
N LYS A 70 5.09 -5.67 12.13
CA LYS A 70 4.30 -5.15 11.01
C LYS A 70 3.44 -3.98 11.46
N ARG A 71 3.04 -3.14 10.51
CA ARG A 71 1.97 -2.15 10.73
C ARG A 71 0.75 -2.48 9.92
N TYR A 72 -0.40 -2.03 10.42
CA TYR A 72 -1.70 -2.32 9.81
C TYR A 72 -2.58 -1.08 9.77
N SER A 73 -3.35 -0.93 8.70
CA SER A 73 -4.45 0.03 8.58
C SER A 73 -5.63 -0.61 7.85
N ILE A 74 -6.75 0.09 7.80
CA ILE A 74 -7.96 -0.35 7.11
C ILE A 74 -8.41 0.76 6.14
N ASP A 75 -8.86 0.37 4.94
CA ASP A 75 -9.45 1.31 3.98
C ASP A 75 -10.97 1.44 4.17
N SER A 76 -11.60 2.32 3.38
CA SER A 76 -13.06 2.54 3.40
C SER A 76 -13.89 1.33 2.99
N ASP A 77 -13.31 0.42 2.20
CA ASP A 77 -13.97 -0.81 1.75
C ASP A 77 -13.90 -1.92 2.81
N GLY A 78 -13.10 -1.71 3.86
CA GLY A 78 -12.88 -2.63 4.97
C GLY A 78 -11.73 -3.60 4.73
N ASN A 79 -10.86 -3.34 3.75
CA ASN A 79 -9.66 -4.15 3.51
C ASN A 79 -8.56 -3.74 4.48
N ILE A 80 -7.88 -4.72 5.06
CA ILE A 80 -6.71 -4.48 5.89
C ILE A 80 -5.47 -4.41 5.01
N HIS A 81 -4.70 -3.33 5.17
CA HIS A 81 -3.39 -3.15 4.56
C HIS A 81 -2.29 -3.48 5.57
N GLN A 82 -1.25 -4.18 5.12
CA GLN A 82 -0.07 -4.51 5.92
C GLN A 82 1.16 -3.76 5.39
N PHE A 83 2.01 -3.35 6.31
CA PHE A 83 3.31 -2.74 6.03
C PHE A 83 4.43 -3.51 6.73
N ALA A 84 5.57 -3.63 6.04
CA ALA A 84 6.76 -4.30 6.53
C ALA A 84 7.94 -3.33 6.59
N ASN A 85 8.78 -3.49 7.60
CA ASN A 85 10.05 -2.78 7.70
C ASN A 85 11.09 -3.47 6.80
N SER A 86 11.92 -2.69 6.10
CA SER A 86 12.97 -3.19 5.20
C SER A 86 14.30 -3.47 5.92
N ASN A 87 14.31 -3.46 7.26
CA ASN A 87 15.49 -3.58 8.15
C ASN A 87 16.51 -2.44 8.04
N ASP A 88 16.24 -1.42 7.21
CA ASP A 88 17.01 -0.18 7.07
C ASP A 88 16.32 1.02 7.75
N GLY A 89 15.24 0.77 8.49
CA GLY A 89 14.41 1.80 9.11
C GLY A 89 13.30 2.36 8.21
N THR A 90 13.18 1.89 6.97
CA THR A 90 12.07 2.25 6.07
C THR A 90 10.95 1.22 6.09
N TRP A 91 9.73 1.69 5.97
CA TRP A 91 8.54 0.87 5.82
C TRP A 91 8.07 0.87 4.36
N HIS A 92 7.50 -0.24 3.93
CA HIS A 92 6.86 -0.37 2.63
C HIS A 92 5.56 -1.17 2.75
N TRP A 93 4.65 -0.94 1.82
CA TRP A 93 3.43 -1.72 1.71
C TRP A 93 3.75 -3.18 1.32
N ALA A 94 3.11 -4.12 2.01
CA ALA A 94 3.42 -5.55 1.94
C ALA A 94 2.22 -6.42 1.53
N GLY A 95 1.06 -5.82 1.27
CA GLY A 95 -0.14 -6.52 0.85
C GLY A 95 -1.42 -5.96 1.47
N ARG A 96 -2.56 -6.37 0.92
CA ARG A 96 -3.89 -6.09 1.49
C ARG A 96 -4.82 -7.28 1.36
N THR A 97 -5.85 -7.33 2.19
CA THR A 97 -6.99 -8.24 2.00
C THR A 97 -7.92 -7.72 0.89
N GLY A 98 -8.96 -8.48 0.53
CA GLY A 98 -9.98 -8.05 -0.45
C GLY A 98 -9.97 -8.88 -1.72
N LYS A 99 -11.17 -9.13 -2.27
CA LYS A 99 -11.36 -10.01 -3.45
C LYS A 99 -11.21 -9.32 -4.81
N ASP A 100 -10.95 -8.03 -4.82
CA ASP A 100 -10.71 -7.24 -6.03
C ASP A 100 -9.33 -7.49 -6.68
N GLN A 101 -8.48 -8.31 -6.05
CA GLN A 101 -7.23 -8.82 -6.61
C GLN A 101 -7.22 -10.36 -6.66
N PRO A 102 -6.38 -11.02 -7.47
CA PRO A 102 -6.22 -12.48 -7.48
C PRO A 102 -5.82 -13.04 -6.12
N GLU A 103 -6.26 -14.26 -5.78
CA GLU A 103 -5.96 -14.89 -4.48
C GLU A 103 -4.45 -14.97 -4.17
N SER A 104 -3.62 -15.23 -5.18
CA SER A 104 -2.17 -15.28 -5.06
C SER A 104 -1.53 -13.96 -4.62
N GLN A 105 -2.22 -12.84 -4.81
CA GLN A 105 -1.78 -11.48 -4.47
C GLN A 105 -2.37 -10.98 -3.14
N ARG A 106 -3.35 -11.70 -2.57
CA ARG A 106 -4.05 -11.31 -1.34
C ARG A 106 -3.22 -11.59 -0.11
N LEU A 107 -3.25 -10.65 0.84
CA LEU A 107 -2.89 -10.96 2.22
C LEU A 107 -3.94 -11.90 2.80
N ASN A 108 -3.51 -13.09 3.23
CA ASN A 108 -4.41 -14.04 3.89
C ASN A 108 -4.78 -13.52 5.28
N SER A 109 -6.08 -13.35 5.55
CA SER A 109 -6.58 -12.88 6.85
C SER A 109 -6.16 -13.76 8.02
N SER A 110 -5.87 -15.04 7.80
CA SER A 110 -5.36 -15.94 8.84
C SER A 110 -3.92 -15.62 9.27
N ASN A 111 -3.17 -14.86 8.47
CA ASN A 111 -1.83 -14.38 8.82
C ASN A 111 -1.86 -13.05 9.59
N ILE A 112 -3.04 -12.47 9.82
CA ILE A 112 -3.21 -11.21 10.54
C ILE A 112 -3.43 -11.52 12.03
N PRO A 113 -2.64 -10.94 12.95
CA PRO A 113 -2.83 -11.13 14.39
C PRO A 113 -4.23 -10.73 14.87
N ASN A 114 -4.83 -11.50 15.78
CA ASN A 114 -6.21 -11.28 16.24
C ASN A 114 -6.47 -9.89 16.84
N ASN A 115 -5.48 -9.31 17.52
CA ASN A 115 -5.58 -7.96 18.10
C ASN A 115 -5.78 -6.87 17.03
N VAL A 116 -5.35 -7.11 15.80
CA VAL A 116 -5.45 -6.14 14.71
C VAL A 116 -6.91 -5.88 14.33
N PHE A 117 -7.72 -6.93 14.25
CA PHE A 117 -9.14 -6.79 13.90
C PHE A 117 -9.88 -5.90 14.89
N GLY A 118 -9.69 -6.12 16.19
CA GLY A 118 -10.31 -5.32 17.25
C GLY A 118 -9.84 -3.86 17.21
N LYS A 119 -8.54 -3.62 17.02
CA LYS A 119 -7.99 -2.26 16.96
C LYS A 119 -8.48 -1.47 15.75
N LEU A 120 -8.75 -2.14 14.63
CA LEU A 120 -9.31 -1.56 13.41
C LEU A 120 -10.85 -1.51 13.40
N GLY A 121 -11.51 -1.89 14.49
CA GLY A 121 -12.98 -1.86 14.57
C GLY A 121 -13.68 -2.87 13.65
N THR A 122 -13.01 -3.97 13.29
CA THR A 122 -13.53 -5.02 12.39
C THR A 122 -13.41 -6.41 13.02
N THR A 123 -13.76 -7.46 12.26
CA THR A 123 -13.61 -8.86 12.69
C THR A 123 -13.00 -9.71 11.59
N TYR A 124 -12.35 -10.81 11.97
CA TYR A 124 -11.80 -11.80 11.02
C TYR A 124 -12.85 -12.23 9.97
N ASN A 125 -14.07 -12.56 10.41
CA ASN A 125 -15.13 -13.01 9.52
C ASN A 125 -15.63 -11.92 8.56
N LYS A 126 -15.63 -10.64 8.97
CA LYS A 126 -15.98 -9.53 8.08
C LYS A 126 -14.93 -9.38 6.97
N VAL A 127 -13.65 -9.38 7.34
CA VAL A 127 -12.53 -9.21 6.40
C VAL A 127 -12.40 -10.39 5.44
N LYS A 128 -12.58 -11.63 5.92
CA LYS A 128 -12.51 -12.85 5.09
C LYS A 128 -13.60 -12.94 4.02
N ARG A 129 -14.76 -12.30 4.25
CA ARG A 129 -15.92 -12.37 3.35
C ARG A 129 -15.85 -11.34 2.22
N LYS A 130 -15.20 -10.21 2.46
CA LYS A 130 -14.83 -9.21 1.45
C LYS A 130 -13.92 -9.80 0.39
#